data_AF-A0A7Y3M6C8-F1
#
_entry.id   AF-A0A7Y3M6C8-F1
#
_cell.length_a   1.000
_cell.length_b   1.000
_cell.length_c   1.000
_cell.angle_alpha   90.00
_cell.angle_beta   90.00
_cell.angle_gamma   90.00
#
_symmetry.space_group_name_H-M   'P 1'
#
loop_
_entity.id
_entity.type
_entity.pdbx_description
1 polymer ?
#
loop_
_entity_poly.entity_id
_entity_poly.type
_entity_poly.pdbx_seq_one_letter_code
_entity_poly.pdbx_strand_id
1 'polypeptide(L)'
;AEACVDSAGSERRSLENGARDLIDRHLLSWLPVWVGAVERLGRAWPTALAHQILDLVSLHRSSFPAGSPRGISLEPLPDLDASDTDLRTIAEALTTPVVAGIFLSRHDISTLARACRAPSGFGSRSDMLENTLRSAASYGTFAELAKALGVLYRVSSDALTASGCGEAVGPWKRRGDEATVLLERLAAAALNAVA
;
A
#
# COMPACT_ATOMS: atom_id res chain seq x y z
N ALA A 1 -18.75 -28.57 40.74
CA ALA A 1 -17.86 -29.01 39.65
C ALA A 1 -18.29 -28.41 38.31
N GLU A 2 -19.57 -28.45 37.94
CA GLU A 2 -20.11 -27.83 36.70
C GLU A 2 -19.80 -26.33 36.54
N ALA A 3 -19.99 -25.50 37.57
CA ALA A 3 -19.74 -24.06 37.49
C ALA A 3 -18.27 -23.66 37.20
N CYS A 4 -17.31 -24.54 37.48
CA CYS A 4 -15.87 -24.30 37.24
C CYS A 4 -15.44 -24.71 35.83
N VAL A 5 -16.18 -25.64 35.21
CA VAL A 5 -15.99 -26.06 33.81
C VAL A 5 -16.57 -25.00 32.85
N ASP A 6 -17.69 -24.38 33.23
CA ASP A 6 -18.33 -23.31 32.45
C ASP A 6 -17.52 -22.00 32.43
N SER A 7 -16.86 -21.65 33.54
CA SER A 7 -16.00 -20.47 33.61
C SER A 7 -14.78 -20.61 32.69
N ALA A 8 -14.08 -21.76 32.74
CA ALA A 8 -12.92 -22.05 31.91
C ALA A 8 -13.27 -22.07 30.40
N GLY A 9 -14.44 -22.60 30.03
CA GLY A 9 -14.94 -22.55 28.67
C GLY A 9 -15.25 -21.13 28.19
N SER A 10 -15.75 -20.26 29.07
CA SER A 10 -16.03 -18.86 28.74
C SER A 10 -14.76 -18.03 28.53
N GLU A 11 -13.74 -18.23 29.38
CA GLU A 11 -12.46 -17.53 29.29
C GLU A 11 -11.72 -17.89 28.01
N ARG A 12 -11.69 -19.18 27.67
CA ARG A 12 -11.10 -19.66 26.41
C ARG A 12 -11.76 -19.03 25.19
N ARG A 13 -13.10 -18.98 25.14
CA ARG A 13 -13.84 -18.33 24.04
C ARG A 13 -13.54 -16.83 23.96
N SER A 14 -13.41 -16.17 25.10
CA SER A 14 -13.02 -14.74 25.14
C SER A 14 -11.63 -14.52 24.55
N LEU A 15 -10.65 -15.35 24.93
CA LEU A 15 -9.29 -15.29 24.38
C LEU A 15 -9.24 -15.60 22.88
N GLU A 16 -9.96 -16.63 22.42
CA GLU A 16 -10.04 -16.99 21.01
C GLU A 16 -10.69 -15.88 20.17
N ASN A 17 -11.72 -15.21 20.70
CA ASN A 17 -12.34 -14.05 20.05
C ASN A 17 -11.39 -12.85 20.02
N GLY A 18 -10.67 -12.58 21.11
CA GLY A 18 -9.67 -11.51 21.18
C GLY A 18 -8.50 -11.72 20.22
N ALA A 19 -7.99 -12.95 20.13
CA ALA A 19 -6.93 -13.32 19.19
C ALA A 19 -7.38 -13.16 17.74
N ARG A 20 -8.60 -13.61 17.41
CA ARG A 20 -9.19 -13.38 16.08
C ARG A 20 -9.28 -11.89 15.75
N ASP A 21 -9.76 -11.09 16.70
CA ASP A 21 -9.92 -9.65 16.48
C ASP A 21 -8.58 -8.94 16.26
N LEU A 22 -7.56 -9.32 17.04
CA LEU A 22 -6.18 -8.85 16.85
C LEU A 22 -5.67 -9.16 15.45
N ILE A 23 -5.81 -10.40 15.00
CA ILE A 23 -5.34 -10.82 13.68
C ILE A 23 -6.07 -10.06 12.56
N ASP A 24 -7.40 -10.06 12.58
CA ASP A 24 -8.20 -9.52 11.49
C ASP A 24 -8.10 -7.99 11.42
N ARG A 25 -8.15 -7.29 12.57
CA ARG A 25 -8.20 -5.82 12.60
C ARG A 25 -6.84 -5.16 12.71
N HIS A 26 -5.89 -5.79 13.39
CA HIS A 26 -4.63 -5.14 13.76
C HIS A 26 -3.41 -5.72 13.09
N LEU A 27 -3.50 -6.89 12.44
CA LEU A 27 -2.37 -7.46 11.69
C LEU A 27 -2.68 -7.52 10.20
N LEU A 28 -3.68 -8.31 9.79
CA LEU A 28 -4.03 -8.50 8.38
C LEU A 28 -4.52 -7.23 7.69
N SER A 29 -4.93 -6.23 8.46
CA SER A 29 -5.36 -4.93 7.96
C SER A 29 -4.23 -4.10 7.34
N TRP A 30 -2.95 -4.40 7.57
CA TRP A 30 -1.84 -3.64 6.97
C TRP A 30 -0.61 -4.51 6.65
N LEU A 31 -0.46 -5.66 7.32
CA LEU A 31 0.73 -6.51 7.21
C LEU A 31 1.05 -6.92 5.76
N PRO A 32 0.09 -7.33 4.91
CA PRO A 32 0.40 -7.71 3.53
C PRO A 32 1.01 -6.56 2.71
N VAL A 33 0.56 -5.32 2.96
CA VAL A 33 1.09 -4.11 2.31
C VAL A 33 2.51 -3.82 2.77
N TRP A 34 2.78 -4.01 4.06
CA TRP A 34 4.13 -3.88 4.59
C TRP A 34 5.07 -4.96 4.03
N VAL A 35 4.62 -6.21 3.93
CA VAL A 35 5.40 -7.29 3.30
C VAL A 35 5.78 -6.94 1.87
N GLY A 36 4.81 -6.52 1.06
CA GLY A 36 5.09 -6.09 -0.33
C GLY A 36 6.08 -4.92 -0.39
N ALA A 37 6.05 -4.01 0.60
CA ALA A 37 7.02 -2.93 0.70
C ALA A 37 8.44 -3.42 1.02
N VAL A 38 8.57 -4.42 1.90
CA VAL A 38 9.85 -5.02 2.23
C VAL A 38 10.42 -5.78 1.04
N GLU A 39 9.59 -6.54 0.31
CA GLU A 39 10.00 -7.25 -0.91
C GLU A 39 10.64 -6.32 -1.94
N ARG A 40 10.03 -5.14 -2.15
CA ARG A 40 10.54 -4.13 -3.10
C ARG A 40 11.90 -3.56 -2.73
N LEU A 41 12.33 -3.65 -1.48
CA LEU A 41 13.69 -3.26 -1.09
C LEU A 41 14.76 -4.23 -1.64
N GLY A 42 14.36 -5.41 -2.11
CA GLY A 42 15.25 -6.39 -2.75
C GLY A 42 16.25 -7.04 -1.79
N ARG A 43 16.02 -6.99 -0.47
CA ARG A 43 16.94 -7.53 0.53
C ARG A 43 16.48 -8.91 1.00
N ALA A 44 17.29 -9.94 0.78
CA ALA A 44 16.93 -11.33 1.07
C ALA A 44 16.49 -11.59 2.52
N TRP A 45 17.28 -11.15 3.51
CA TRP A 45 16.99 -11.42 4.92
C TRP A 45 15.72 -10.70 5.44
N PRO A 46 15.53 -9.37 5.23
CA PRO A 46 14.29 -8.70 5.60
C PRO A 46 13.06 -9.28 4.92
N THR A 47 13.14 -9.61 3.63
CA THR A 47 12.03 -10.22 2.87
C THR A 47 11.64 -11.57 3.47
N ALA A 48 12.61 -12.45 3.73
CA ALA A 48 12.34 -13.74 4.34
C ALA A 48 11.67 -13.60 5.72
N LEU A 49 12.13 -12.66 6.55
CA LEU A 49 11.51 -12.39 7.85
C LEU A 49 10.07 -11.87 7.71
N ALA A 50 9.83 -10.96 6.76
CA ALA A 50 8.50 -10.40 6.51
C ALA A 50 7.51 -11.48 6.06
N HIS A 51 7.94 -12.39 5.18
CA HIS A 51 7.15 -13.56 4.77
C HIS A 51 6.84 -14.48 5.94
N GLN A 52 7.84 -14.82 6.77
CA GLN A 52 7.62 -15.69 7.93
C GLN A 52 6.61 -15.10 8.93
N ILE A 53 6.61 -13.77 9.12
CA ILE A 53 5.61 -13.10 9.96
C ILE A 53 4.21 -13.25 9.34
N LEU A 54 4.08 -13.02 8.03
CA LEU A 54 2.80 -13.16 7.35
C LEU A 54 2.28 -14.60 7.34
N ASP A 55 3.16 -15.57 7.10
CA ASP A 55 2.85 -17.00 7.14
C ASP A 55 2.35 -17.40 8.53
N LEU A 56 3.03 -16.96 9.59
CA LEU A 56 2.62 -17.23 10.97
C LEU A 56 1.24 -16.65 11.28
N VAL A 57 0.99 -15.41 10.88
CA VAL A 57 -0.31 -14.74 11.08
C VAL A 57 -1.41 -15.46 10.29
N SER A 58 -1.12 -15.85 9.05
CA SER A 58 -2.06 -16.56 8.17
C SER A 58 -2.38 -17.95 8.69
N LEU A 59 -1.37 -18.69 9.17
CA LEU A 59 -1.52 -19.98 9.81
C LEU A 59 -2.35 -19.89 11.10
N HIS A 60 -2.13 -18.86 11.90
CA HIS A 60 -2.94 -18.66 13.10
C HIS A 60 -4.38 -18.27 12.72
N ARG A 61 -4.56 -17.45 11.68
CA ARG A 61 -5.89 -17.07 11.18
C ARG A 61 -6.71 -18.27 10.69
N SER A 62 -6.07 -19.23 10.03
CA SER A 62 -6.74 -20.44 9.53
C SER A 62 -7.20 -21.38 10.65
N SER A 63 -6.73 -21.18 11.88
CA SER A 63 -7.19 -21.94 13.05
C SER A 63 -8.55 -21.47 13.58
N PHE A 64 -9.07 -20.34 13.07
CA PHE A 64 -10.37 -19.80 13.44
C PHE A 64 -11.40 -19.96 12.30
N PRO A 65 -12.70 -20.15 12.62
CA PRO A 65 -13.77 -20.14 11.63
C PRO A 65 -13.72 -18.90 10.73
N ALA A 66 -14.14 -19.06 9.48
CA ALA A 66 -14.30 -17.92 8.57
C ALA A 66 -15.33 -16.95 9.16
N GLY A 67 -14.86 -15.80 9.64
CA GLY A 67 -15.68 -14.62 9.89
C GLY A 67 -15.56 -13.65 8.72
N SER A 68 -16.59 -12.83 8.48
CA SER A 68 -16.48 -11.71 7.55
C SER A 68 -15.41 -10.74 8.08
N PRO A 69 -14.31 -10.51 7.34
CA PRO A 69 -13.32 -9.53 7.74
C PRO A 69 -14.02 -8.17 7.88
N ARG A 70 -13.76 -7.48 9.00
CA ARG A 70 -14.18 -6.09 9.11
C ARG A 70 -13.27 -5.28 8.20
N GLY A 71 -13.83 -4.81 7.09
CA GLY A 71 -13.09 -4.00 6.13
C GLY A 71 -12.51 -2.75 6.80
N ILE A 72 -11.28 -2.41 6.44
CA ILE A 72 -10.72 -1.10 6.75
C ILE A 72 -11.33 -0.06 5.80
N SER A 73 -11.53 1.15 6.33
CA SER A 73 -11.85 2.31 5.51
C SER A 73 -10.54 3.03 5.18
N LEU A 74 -10.21 3.11 3.89
CA LEU A 74 -9.05 3.84 3.39
C LEU A 74 -9.45 5.24 2.94
N GLU A 75 -8.57 6.22 3.13
CA GLU A 75 -8.81 7.61 2.77
C GLU A 75 -8.86 7.79 1.25
N PRO A 76 -9.73 8.67 0.72
CA PRO A 76 -9.85 8.92 -0.71
C PRO A 76 -8.58 9.53 -1.30
N LEU A 77 -8.31 9.23 -2.57
CA LEU A 77 -7.30 9.97 -3.35
C LEU A 77 -7.79 11.40 -3.63
N PRO A 78 -6.87 12.36 -3.84
CA PRO A 78 -7.24 13.72 -4.20
C PRO A 78 -7.93 13.74 -5.57
N ASP A 79 -8.88 14.67 -5.71
CA ASP A 79 -9.53 14.93 -6.98
C ASP A 79 -8.61 15.79 -7.87
N LEU A 80 -8.21 15.25 -9.03
CA LEU A 80 -7.36 15.96 -9.99
C LEU A 80 -8.05 17.18 -10.61
N ASP A 81 -9.39 17.22 -10.61
CA ASP A 81 -10.16 18.31 -11.22
C ASP A 81 -10.43 19.45 -10.22
N ALA A 82 -10.07 19.26 -8.94
CA ALA A 82 -10.16 20.30 -7.92
C ALA A 82 -9.07 21.37 -8.14
N SER A 83 -9.45 22.65 -7.99
CA SER A 83 -8.59 23.80 -8.28
C SER A 83 -7.41 23.97 -7.32
N ASP A 84 -7.45 23.30 -6.17
CA ASP A 84 -6.42 23.31 -5.12
C ASP A 84 -5.50 22.07 -5.15
N THR A 85 -5.71 21.13 -6.08
CA THR A 85 -4.85 19.96 -6.25
C THR A 85 -3.55 20.33 -6.95
N ASP A 86 -2.48 20.49 -6.18
CA ASP A 86 -1.12 20.73 -6.66
C ASP A 86 -0.23 19.47 -6.63
N LEU A 87 1.00 19.58 -7.15
CA LEU A 87 1.97 18.46 -7.16
C LEU A 87 2.35 17.97 -5.76
N ARG A 88 2.30 18.85 -4.74
CA ARG A 88 2.61 18.49 -3.37
C ARG A 88 1.48 17.64 -2.80
N THR A 89 0.22 18.04 -2.99
CA THR A 89 -0.97 17.25 -2.62
C THR A 89 -0.93 15.87 -3.27
N ILE A 90 -0.57 15.79 -4.56
CA ILE A 90 -0.41 14.50 -5.26
C ILE A 90 0.73 13.68 -4.64
N ALA A 91 1.89 14.28 -4.36
CA ALA A 91 3.03 13.57 -3.79
C ALA A 91 2.76 13.06 -2.36
N GLU A 92 2.10 13.86 -1.53
CA GLU A 92 1.65 13.50 -0.19
C GLU A 92 0.66 12.34 -0.25
N ALA A 93 -0.35 12.43 -1.11
CA ALA A 93 -1.33 11.36 -1.31
C ALA A 93 -0.66 10.06 -1.72
N LEU A 94 0.16 10.08 -2.78
CA LEU A 94 0.83 8.88 -3.30
C LEU A 94 1.79 8.27 -2.26
N THR A 95 2.49 9.07 -1.47
CA THR A 95 3.43 8.55 -0.46
C THR A 95 2.76 8.10 0.84
N THR A 96 1.46 8.35 1.00
CA THR A 96 0.66 7.98 2.16
C THR A 96 -0.07 6.65 1.88
N PRO A 97 0.31 5.54 2.56
CA PRO A 97 -0.22 4.22 2.20
C PRO A 97 -1.74 4.12 2.32
N VAL A 98 -2.31 4.67 3.40
CA VAL A 98 -3.77 4.64 3.63
C VAL A 98 -4.56 5.43 2.59
N VAL A 99 -3.90 6.31 1.84
CA VAL A 99 -4.48 7.08 0.72
C VAL A 99 -4.19 6.43 -0.62
N ALA A 100 -3.02 5.81 -0.83
CA ALA A 100 -2.60 5.34 -2.15
C ALA A 100 -2.59 3.81 -2.33
N GLY A 101 -2.89 3.06 -1.28
CA GLY A 101 -3.02 1.60 -1.33
C GLY A 101 -1.71 0.82 -1.21
N ILE A 102 -0.56 1.48 -1.34
CA ILE A 102 0.76 0.87 -1.18
C ILE A 102 1.71 1.79 -0.44
N PHE A 103 2.76 1.21 0.14
CA PHE A 103 3.86 2.01 0.69
C PHE A 103 4.92 2.32 -0.38
N LEU A 104 4.96 3.57 -0.84
CA LEU A 104 6.04 4.03 -1.70
C LEU A 104 7.27 4.43 -0.86
N SER A 105 8.39 3.71 -1.00
CA SER A 105 9.60 3.95 -0.22
C SER A 105 10.52 4.99 -0.87
N ARG A 106 11.51 5.49 -0.12
CA ARG A 106 12.59 6.33 -0.69
C ARG A 106 13.41 5.57 -1.75
N HIS A 107 13.56 4.26 -1.58
CA HIS A 107 14.24 3.41 -2.55
C HIS A 107 13.47 3.38 -3.88
N ASP A 108 12.15 3.17 -3.82
CA ASP A 108 11.28 3.17 -5.00
C ASP A 108 11.37 4.50 -5.76
N ILE A 109 11.24 5.62 -5.03
CA ILE A 109 11.33 6.97 -5.61
C ILE A 109 12.69 7.19 -6.27
N SER A 110 13.78 6.81 -5.60
CA SER A 110 15.13 6.98 -6.15
C SER A 110 15.37 6.12 -7.39
N THR A 111 14.86 4.89 -7.40
CA THR A 111 14.97 3.97 -8.52
C THR A 111 14.19 4.49 -9.73
N LEU A 112 12.96 4.97 -9.52
CA LEU A 112 12.15 5.59 -10.57
C LEU A 112 12.77 6.89 -11.11
N ALA A 113 13.25 7.76 -10.22
CA ALA A 113 13.93 8.99 -10.62
C ALA A 113 15.13 8.70 -11.54
N ARG A 114 15.96 7.71 -11.18
CA ARG A 114 17.10 7.27 -12.00
C ARG A 114 16.66 6.71 -13.35
N ALA A 115 15.61 5.88 -13.38
CA ALA A 115 15.09 5.31 -14.62
C ALA A 115 14.63 6.41 -15.60
N CYS A 116 13.97 7.45 -15.10
CA CYS A 116 13.47 8.58 -15.89
C CYS A 116 14.47 9.74 -16.02
N ARG A 117 15.74 9.53 -15.62
CA ARG A 117 16.81 10.55 -15.63
C ARG A 117 16.46 11.85 -14.90
N ALA A 118 15.60 11.76 -13.89
CA ALA A 118 15.23 12.86 -13.01
C ALA A 118 16.15 12.88 -11.76
N PRO A 119 16.50 14.07 -11.23
CA PRO A 119 17.15 14.17 -9.94
C PRO A 119 16.27 13.54 -8.84
N SER A 120 16.85 12.66 -8.03
CA SER A 120 16.23 12.26 -6.78
C SER A 120 16.41 13.40 -5.76
N GLY A 121 15.31 13.94 -5.25
CA GLY A 121 15.35 14.95 -4.18
C GLY A 121 15.90 14.40 -2.85
N PHE A 122 15.99 15.29 -1.86
CA PHE A 122 16.26 14.95 -0.46
C PHE A 122 15.04 15.29 0.40
N GLY A 123 15.00 14.81 1.65
CA GLY A 123 13.93 15.13 2.59
C GLY A 123 12.99 13.96 2.87
N SER A 124 11.73 14.27 3.20
CA SER A 124 10.69 13.26 3.41
C SER A 124 10.32 12.55 2.09
N ARG A 125 9.50 11.49 2.16
CA ARG A 125 9.09 10.75 0.95
C ARG A 125 8.23 11.62 0.02
N SER A 126 7.34 12.43 0.58
CA SER A 126 6.55 13.40 -0.18
C SER A 126 7.46 14.46 -0.81
N ASP A 127 8.40 15.05 -0.06
CA ASP A 127 9.35 16.04 -0.62
C ASP A 127 10.18 15.44 -1.77
N MET A 128 10.66 14.21 -1.61
CA MET A 128 11.42 13.52 -2.65
C MET A 128 10.58 13.30 -3.91
N LEU A 129 9.34 12.83 -3.76
CA LEU A 129 8.45 12.57 -4.88
C LEU A 129 8.01 13.87 -5.57
N GLU A 130 7.63 14.89 -4.82
CA GLU A 130 7.27 16.20 -5.35
C GLU A 130 8.41 16.79 -6.19
N ASN A 131 9.63 16.80 -5.64
CA ASN A 131 10.80 17.31 -6.36
C ASN A 131 11.10 16.50 -7.63
N THR A 132 10.90 15.18 -7.58
CA THR A 132 11.09 14.31 -8.75
C THR A 132 10.04 14.61 -9.83
N LEU A 133 8.77 14.73 -9.46
CA LEU A 133 7.67 15.10 -10.35
C LEU A 133 7.90 16.49 -10.98
N ARG A 134 8.26 17.48 -10.17
CA ARG A 134 8.56 18.84 -10.62
C ARG A 134 9.73 18.87 -11.60
N SER A 135 10.81 18.14 -11.29
CA SER A 135 11.96 18.04 -12.19
C SER A 135 11.59 17.36 -13.50
N ALA A 136 10.83 16.26 -13.45
CA ALA A 136 10.37 15.56 -14.64
C ALA A 136 9.48 16.46 -15.53
N ALA A 137 8.67 17.34 -14.94
CA ALA A 137 7.93 18.36 -15.69
C ALA A 137 8.87 19.35 -16.39
N SER A 138 9.90 19.86 -15.68
CA SER A 138 10.88 20.79 -16.25
C SER A 138 11.72 20.18 -17.39
N TYR A 139 11.97 18.87 -17.36
CA TYR A 139 12.76 18.17 -18.38
C TYR A 139 11.92 17.42 -19.42
N GLY A 140 10.59 17.56 -19.40
CA GLY A 140 9.69 16.91 -20.37
C GLY A 140 9.55 15.39 -20.20
N THR A 141 9.96 14.83 -19.05
CA THR A 141 9.85 13.39 -18.74
C THR A 141 8.70 13.05 -17.79
N PHE A 142 7.82 14.02 -17.48
CA PHE A 142 6.71 13.83 -16.54
C PHE A 142 5.79 12.66 -16.90
N ALA A 143 5.37 12.57 -18.17
CA ALA A 143 4.48 11.49 -18.61
C ALA A 143 5.13 10.10 -18.48
N GLU A 144 6.44 10.00 -18.70
CA GLU A 144 7.20 8.76 -18.53
C GLU A 144 7.25 8.37 -17.05
N LEU A 145 7.58 9.31 -16.17
CA LEU A 145 7.62 9.09 -14.72
C LEU A 145 6.25 8.70 -14.16
N ALA A 146 5.18 9.38 -14.57
CA ALA A 146 3.81 9.06 -14.16
C ALA A 146 3.40 7.64 -14.60
N LYS A 147 3.75 7.23 -15.83
CA LYS A 147 3.54 5.84 -16.30
C LYS A 147 4.34 4.83 -15.48
N ALA A 148 5.60 5.12 -15.18
CA ALA A 148 6.46 4.24 -14.40
C ALA A 148 5.94 4.06 -12.96
N LEU A 149 5.47 5.14 -12.33
CA LEU A 149 4.73 5.08 -11.07
C LEU A 149 3.48 4.21 -11.22
N GLY A 150 2.65 4.43 -12.25
CA GLY A 150 1.42 3.64 -12.46
C GLY A 150 1.70 2.14 -12.57
N VAL A 151 2.78 1.76 -13.27
CA VAL A 151 3.23 0.35 -13.35
C VAL A 151 3.60 -0.18 -11.97
N LEU A 152 4.36 0.58 -11.17
CA LEU A 152 4.75 0.18 -9.81
C LEU A 152 3.51 -0.05 -8.92
N TYR A 153 2.53 0.86 -8.97
CA TYR A 153 1.29 0.74 -8.20
C TYR A 153 0.49 -0.49 -8.59
N ARG A 154 0.30 -0.72 -9.89
CA ARG A 154 -0.40 -1.90 -10.42
C ARG A 154 0.27 -3.20 -10.03
N VAL A 155 1.59 -3.33 -10.26
CA VAL A 155 2.33 -4.55 -9.88
C VAL A 155 2.23 -4.80 -8.37
N SER A 156 2.32 -3.74 -7.58
CA SER A 156 2.22 -3.84 -6.11
C SER A 156 0.80 -4.18 -5.65
N SER A 157 -0.25 -3.66 -6.27
CA SER A 157 -1.64 -3.99 -5.94
C SER A 157 -1.99 -5.43 -6.34
N ASP A 158 -1.49 -5.89 -7.49
CA ASP A 158 -1.69 -7.26 -7.95
C ASP A 158 -0.97 -8.27 -7.03
N ALA A 159 0.23 -7.95 -6.56
CA ALA A 159 0.97 -8.77 -5.60
C ALA A 159 0.22 -8.96 -4.27
N LEU A 160 -0.56 -7.96 -3.81
CA LEU A 160 -1.41 -8.11 -2.62
C LEU A 160 -2.43 -9.23 -2.79
N THR A 161 -3.02 -9.37 -3.98
CA THR A 161 -4.01 -10.42 -4.24
C THR A 161 -3.36 -11.80 -4.25
N ALA A 162 -2.11 -11.89 -4.71
CA ALA A 162 -1.32 -13.12 -4.70
C ALA A 162 -0.85 -13.55 -3.30
N SER A 163 -0.93 -12.69 -2.29
CA SER A 163 -0.47 -12.97 -0.92
C SER A 163 -1.29 -14.02 -0.15
N GLY A 164 -2.42 -14.48 -0.69
CA GLY A 164 -3.31 -15.44 -0.01
C GLY A 164 -4.12 -14.84 1.14
N CYS A 165 -4.01 -13.53 1.40
CA CYS A 165 -4.72 -12.84 2.48
C CYS A 165 -6.21 -12.54 2.19
N GLY A 166 -6.73 -13.03 1.07
CA GLY A 166 -8.16 -13.00 0.72
C GLY A 166 -8.78 -11.60 0.74
N GLU A 167 -9.96 -11.47 1.35
CA GLU A 167 -10.72 -10.22 1.38
C GLU A 167 -10.06 -9.10 2.21
N ALA A 168 -9.12 -9.42 3.11
CA ALA A 168 -8.47 -8.42 3.97
C ALA A 168 -7.66 -7.39 3.17
N VAL A 169 -7.13 -7.79 2.00
CA VAL A 169 -6.37 -6.88 1.12
C VAL A 169 -7.22 -6.15 0.09
N GLY A 170 -8.52 -6.49 -0.01
CA GLY A 170 -9.43 -5.90 -1.00
C GLY A 170 -9.45 -4.37 -1.00
N PRO A 171 -9.57 -3.69 0.17
CA PRO A 171 -9.50 -2.23 0.24
C PRO A 171 -8.18 -1.66 -0.31
N TRP A 172 -7.04 -2.25 0.05
CA TRP A 172 -5.72 -1.82 -0.41
C TRP A 172 -5.54 -2.02 -1.91
N LYS A 173 -5.97 -3.17 -2.44
CA LYS A 173 -5.93 -3.44 -3.88
C LYS A 173 -6.71 -2.40 -4.66
N ARG A 174 -7.98 -2.18 -4.28
CA ARG A 174 -8.83 -1.15 -4.92
C ARG A 174 -8.14 0.20 -4.88
N ARG A 175 -7.53 0.55 -3.75
CA ARG A 175 -6.85 1.84 -3.64
C ARG A 175 -5.61 1.96 -4.53
N GLY A 176 -4.82 0.90 -4.64
CA GLY A 176 -3.69 0.86 -5.57
C GLY A 176 -4.13 0.91 -7.04
N ASP A 177 -5.26 0.30 -7.38
CA ASP A 177 -5.86 0.36 -8.71
C ASP A 177 -6.36 1.79 -9.02
N GLU A 178 -7.03 2.46 -8.07
CA GLU A 178 -7.45 3.86 -8.19
C GLU A 178 -6.25 4.80 -8.36
N ALA A 179 -5.16 4.58 -7.60
CA ALA A 179 -3.93 5.36 -7.73
C ALA A 179 -3.27 5.16 -9.11
N THR A 180 -3.34 3.94 -9.65
CA THR A 180 -2.89 3.64 -11.03
C THR A 180 -3.67 4.45 -12.05
N VAL A 181 -5.00 4.49 -11.95
CA VAL A 181 -5.86 5.27 -12.84
C VAL A 181 -5.56 6.78 -12.73
N LEU A 182 -5.35 7.29 -11.51
CA LEU A 182 -4.94 8.68 -11.29
C LEU A 182 -3.62 9.00 -12.02
N LEU A 183 -2.63 8.12 -11.92
CA LEU A 183 -1.33 8.28 -12.58
C LEU A 183 -1.42 8.19 -14.12
N GLU A 184 -2.29 7.34 -14.65
CA GLU A 184 -2.58 7.27 -16.09
C GLU A 184 -3.23 8.57 -16.60
N ARG A 185 -4.17 9.16 -15.83
CA ARG A 185 -4.74 10.48 -16.13
C ARG A 185 -3.68 11.58 -16.14
N LEU A 186 -2.80 11.61 -15.14
CA LEU A 186 -1.69 12.58 -15.07
C LEU A 186 -0.75 12.44 -16.28
N ALA A 187 -0.41 11.21 -16.67
CA ALA A 187 0.43 10.97 -17.83
C ALA A 187 -0.23 11.45 -19.14
N ALA A 188 -1.52 11.21 -19.30
CA ALA A 188 -2.28 11.67 -20.47
C ALA A 188 -2.37 13.19 -20.54
N ALA A 189 -2.66 13.86 -19.42
CA ALA A 189 -2.71 15.32 -19.34
C ALA A 189 -1.37 15.96 -19.71
N ALA A 190 -0.25 15.40 -19.24
CA ALA A 190 1.08 15.90 -19.57
C ALA A 190 1.43 15.76 -21.05
N LEU A 191 0.97 14.70 -21.73
CA LEU A 191 1.17 14.53 -23.17
C LEU A 191 0.36 15.56 -23.97
N ASN A 192 -0.87 15.86 -23.54
CA ASN A 192 -1.72 16.84 -24.22
C ASN A 192 -1.24 18.28 -24.02
N ALA A 193 -0.52 18.59 -22.94
CA ALA A 193 0.01 19.93 -22.68
C ALA A 193 1.26 20.27 -23.53
N VAL A 194 1.89 19.26 -24.15
CA VAL A 194 3.09 19.42 -24.99
C VAL A 194 2.75 19.43 -26.49
N ALA A 195 1.53 19.00 -26.86
CA ALA A 195 1.00 19.00 -28.23
C ALA A 195 0.37 20.35 -28.60
#